data_AF-A0A8A4K2W7-F1
#
_entry.id   AF-A0A8A4K2W7-F1
#
_cell.length_a   1.000
_cell.length_b   1.000
_cell.length_c   1.000
_cell.angle_alpha   90.00
_cell.angle_beta   90.00
_cell.angle_gamma   90.00
#
_symmetry.space_group_name_H-M   'P 1'
#
loop_
_entity.id
_entity.type
_entity.pdbx_description
1 polymer ?
#
loop_
_entity_poly.entity_id
_entity_poly.type
_entity_poly.pdbx_seq_one_letter_code
_entity_poly.pdbx_strand_id
1 'polypeptide(L)'
;MKLTFLLAVIVMTAAGIVVFMFRQDSVHCIANINYIRGGETFSVIASHDMRNGQGIIAITGRLTDSAHKVISLSKIIRFTYQREGNLYLARSTLIEPSPDNQMSLEEQQKWLPAFFITVGATFPFVIKRTGLQTWVFYSGPVPLYLCEK
;
A
#
# COMPACT_ATOMS: atom_id res chain seq x y z
N MET A 1 -50.69 -6.28 9.47
CA MET A 1 -50.00 -5.01 9.18
C MET A 1 -48.81 -4.73 10.08
N LYS A 2 -48.92 -4.78 11.42
CA LYS A 2 -47.78 -4.50 12.33
C LYS A 2 -46.63 -5.52 12.22
N LEU A 3 -46.95 -6.81 12.16
CA LEU A 3 -45.95 -7.89 12.10
C LEU A 3 -45.16 -7.90 10.77
N THR A 4 -45.86 -7.69 9.65
CA THR A 4 -45.25 -7.61 8.31
C THR A 4 -44.34 -6.39 8.15
N PHE A 5 -44.69 -5.26 8.76
CA PHE A 5 -43.86 -4.06 8.78
C PHE A 5 -42.57 -4.27 9.62
N LEU A 6 -42.70 -4.91 10.78
CA LEU A 6 -41.57 -5.28 11.64
C LEU A 6 -40.58 -6.22 10.93
N LEU A 7 -41.10 -7.23 10.22
CA LEU A 7 -40.28 -8.15 9.42
C LEU A 7 -39.53 -7.42 8.31
N ALA A 8 -40.18 -6.49 7.60
CA ALA A 8 -39.52 -5.70 6.56
C ALA A 8 -38.36 -4.85 7.10
N VAL A 9 -38.53 -4.23 8.27
CA VAL A 9 -37.49 -3.42 8.91
C VAL A 9 -36.29 -4.29 9.34
N ILE A 10 -36.53 -5.48 9.89
CA ILE A 10 -35.48 -6.42 10.28
C ILE A 10 -34.70 -6.90 9.05
N VAL A 11 -35.38 -7.22 7.96
CA VAL A 11 -34.73 -7.65 6.72
C VAL A 11 -33.89 -6.52 6.12
N MET A 12 -34.38 -5.28 6.10
CA MET A 12 -33.61 -4.14 5.59
C MET A 12 -32.39 -3.81 6.44
N THR A 13 -32.50 -3.89 7.77
CA THR A 13 -31.37 -3.66 8.68
C THR A 13 -30.32 -4.77 8.57
N ALA A 14 -30.74 -6.03 8.52
CA ALA A 14 -29.84 -7.16 8.29
C ALA A 14 -29.12 -7.04 6.93
N ALA A 15 -29.85 -6.71 5.86
CA ALA A 15 -29.25 -6.46 4.54
C ALA A 15 -28.26 -5.29 4.58
N GLY A 16 -28.58 -4.20 5.29
CA GLY A 16 -27.67 -3.07 5.48
C GLY A 16 -26.39 -3.43 6.21
N ILE A 17 -26.48 -4.23 7.29
CA ILE A 17 -25.33 -4.74 8.05
C ILE A 17 -24.48 -5.67 7.19
N VAL A 18 -25.10 -6.58 6.45
CA VAL A 18 -24.42 -7.48 5.51
C VAL A 18 -23.68 -6.67 4.45
N VAL A 19 -24.33 -5.73 3.78
CA VAL A 19 -23.68 -4.84 2.79
C VAL A 19 -22.55 -4.02 3.41
N PHE A 20 -22.70 -3.58 4.66
CA PHE A 20 -21.64 -2.86 5.38
C PHE A 20 -20.45 -3.74 5.71
N MET A 21 -20.66 -5.01 6.11
CA MET A 21 -19.59 -5.98 6.35
C MET A 21 -18.92 -6.45 5.04
N PHE A 22 -19.68 -6.57 3.96
CA PHE A 22 -19.18 -6.97 2.63
C PHE A 22 -18.69 -5.80 1.77
N ARG A 23 -18.76 -4.56 2.26
CA ARG A 23 -17.96 -3.45 1.72
C ARG A 23 -16.49 -3.74 2.04
N GLN A 24 -15.91 -4.63 1.23
CA GLN A 24 -14.48 -4.83 1.19
C GLN A 24 -13.86 -3.48 0.83
N ASP A 25 -13.07 -2.94 1.76
CA ASP A 25 -12.35 -1.69 1.57
C ASP A 25 -11.37 -1.87 0.39
N SER A 26 -11.81 -1.47 -0.79
CA SER A 26 -10.93 -1.30 -1.93
C SER A 26 -10.12 -0.04 -1.70
N VAL A 27 -8.81 -0.14 -1.80
CA VAL A 27 -7.93 1.03 -1.72
C VAL A 27 -7.45 1.34 -3.13
N HIS A 28 -7.76 2.54 -3.61
CA HIS A 28 -7.22 3.08 -4.85
C HIS A 28 -6.54 4.41 -4.53
N CYS A 29 -5.22 4.46 -4.63
CA CYS A 29 -4.43 5.62 -4.23
C CYS A 29 -3.29 5.87 -5.22
N ILE A 30 -3.09 7.13 -5.59
CA ILE A 30 -1.91 7.59 -6.31
C ILE A 30 -1.22 8.61 -5.42
N ALA A 31 0.04 8.37 -5.09
CA ALA A 31 0.84 9.21 -4.21
C ALA A 31 2.13 9.65 -4.88
N ASN A 32 2.52 10.90 -4.64
CA ASN A 32 3.82 11.45 -4.99
C ASN A 32 4.67 11.54 -3.73
N ILE A 33 5.89 11.00 -3.78
CA ILE A 33 6.79 10.89 -2.63
C ILE A 33 8.17 11.39 -3.08
N ASN A 34 8.79 12.25 -2.28
CA ASN A 34 10.17 12.69 -2.49
C ASN A 34 11.01 12.27 -1.29
N TYR A 35 11.99 11.40 -1.52
CA TYR A 35 13.00 11.06 -0.52
C TYR A 35 14.26 11.88 -0.77
N ILE A 36 14.80 12.50 0.28
CA ILE A 36 16.02 13.30 0.21
C ILE A 36 17.05 12.65 1.13
N ARG A 37 18.21 12.28 0.60
CA ARG A 37 19.28 11.61 1.37
C ARG A 37 20.65 11.97 0.81
N GLY A 38 21.53 12.54 1.63
CA GLY A 38 22.94 12.74 1.26
C GLY A 38 23.18 13.54 -0.03
N GLY A 39 22.32 14.53 -0.33
CA GLY A 39 22.40 15.33 -1.56
C GLY A 39 21.73 14.68 -2.78
N GLU A 40 21.22 13.47 -2.65
CA GLU A 40 20.44 12.78 -3.67
C GLU A 40 18.93 12.99 -3.42
N THR A 41 18.16 13.10 -4.50
CA THR A 41 16.69 13.19 -4.44
C THR A 41 16.07 12.05 -5.22
N PHE A 42 15.19 11.29 -4.59
CA PHE A 42 14.44 10.23 -5.23
C PHE A 42 12.95 10.56 -5.23
N SER A 43 12.45 11.00 -6.38
CA SER A 43 11.05 11.34 -6.62
C SER A 43 10.30 10.14 -7.17
N VAL A 44 9.19 9.76 -6.55
CA VAL A 44 8.43 8.55 -6.85
C VAL A 44 6.95 8.87 -6.97
N ILE A 45 6.32 8.35 -8.01
CA ILE A 45 4.87 8.22 -8.13
C ILE A 45 4.54 6.76 -7.89
N ALA A 46 3.68 6.48 -6.92
CA ALA A 46 3.22 5.14 -6.61
C ALA A 46 1.70 5.07 -6.70
N SER A 47 1.20 4.22 -7.60
CA SER A 47 -0.21 3.83 -7.61
C SER A 47 -0.39 2.53 -6.83
N HIS A 48 -1.43 2.47 -6.01
CA HIS A 48 -1.83 1.32 -5.23
C HIS A 48 -3.27 0.99 -5.57
N ASP A 49 -3.51 -0.26 -5.95
CA ASP A 49 -4.84 -0.83 -6.08
C ASP A 49 -4.92 -2.08 -5.22
N MET A 50 -5.86 -2.14 -4.28
CA MET A 50 -6.00 -3.22 -3.32
C MET A 50 -7.44 -3.65 -3.23
N ARG A 51 -7.70 -4.95 -3.37
CA ARG A 51 -9.03 -5.53 -3.26
C ARG A 51 -8.94 -7.01 -2.88
N ASN A 52 -9.76 -7.43 -1.93
CA ASN A 52 -10.00 -8.85 -1.62
C ASN A 52 -8.71 -9.63 -1.26
N GLY A 53 -7.83 -9.01 -0.47
CA GLY A 53 -6.56 -9.63 -0.06
C GLY A 53 -5.48 -9.68 -1.15
N GLN A 54 -5.72 -9.05 -2.30
CA GLN A 54 -4.77 -8.92 -3.40
C GLN A 54 -4.53 -7.44 -3.69
N GLY A 55 -3.33 -7.10 -4.15
CA GLY A 55 -3.03 -5.75 -4.57
C GLY A 55 -1.96 -5.66 -5.65
N ILE A 56 -1.92 -4.50 -6.28
CA ILE A 56 -0.96 -4.12 -7.31
C ILE A 56 -0.40 -2.75 -6.92
N ILE A 57 0.92 -2.62 -6.98
CA ILE A 57 1.61 -1.34 -6.89
C ILE A 57 2.31 -1.10 -8.24
N ALA A 58 2.02 0.02 -8.91
CA ALA A 58 2.89 0.49 -9.98
C ALA A 58 3.71 1.65 -9.45
N ILE A 59 5.03 1.59 -9.61
CA ILE A 59 5.92 2.67 -9.20
C ILE A 59 6.72 3.17 -10.39
N THR A 60 6.78 4.49 -10.50
CA THR A 60 7.66 5.20 -11.42
C THR A 60 8.43 6.23 -10.63
N GLY A 61 9.75 6.26 -10.78
CA GLY A 61 10.59 7.16 -10.01
C GLY A 61 11.82 7.64 -10.77
N ARG A 62 12.38 8.74 -10.27
CA ARG A 62 13.60 9.39 -10.77
C ARG A 62 14.52 9.64 -9.59
N LEU A 63 15.67 8.97 -9.59
CA LEU A 63 16.76 9.25 -8.67
C LEU A 63 17.70 10.25 -9.34
N THR A 64 17.84 11.41 -8.72
CA THR A 64 18.81 12.45 -9.12
C THR A 64 19.94 12.44 -8.11
N ASP A 65 21.17 12.15 -8.57
CA ASP A 65 22.35 12.19 -7.70
C ASP A 65 22.92 13.61 -7.55
N SER A 66 23.97 13.74 -6.74
CA SER A 66 24.65 15.03 -6.50
C SER A 66 25.30 15.64 -7.74
N ALA A 67 25.60 14.82 -8.76
CA ALA A 67 26.13 15.24 -10.05
C ALA A 67 25.03 15.52 -11.09
N HIS A 68 23.76 15.55 -10.65
CA HIS A 68 22.56 15.74 -11.48
C HIS A 68 22.32 14.64 -12.52
N LYS A 69 22.96 13.47 -12.37
CA LYS A 69 22.64 12.29 -13.17
C LYS A 69 21.28 11.77 -12.73
N VAL A 70 20.44 11.42 -13.71
CA VAL A 70 19.11 10.87 -13.45
C VAL A 70 19.05 9.40 -13.81
N ILE A 71 18.51 8.60 -12.90
CA ILE A 71 18.31 7.16 -13.05
C ILE A 71 16.83 6.86 -12.82
N SER A 72 16.18 6.19 -13.78
CA SER A 72 14.76 5.84 -13.71
C SER A 72 14.51 4.52 -12.98
N LEU A 73 13.44 4.48 -12.20
CA LEU A 73 12.84 3.27 -11.65
C LEU A 73 11.44 3.13 -12.26
N SER A 74 11.10 1.95 -12.77
CA SER A 74 9.75 1.68 -13.29
C SER A 74 9.43 0.21 -13.12
N LYS A 75 8.44 -0.13 -12.28
CA LYS A 75 8.05 -1.52 -12.05
C LYS A 75 6.63 -1.68 -11.54
N ILE A 76 6.09 -2.87 -11.74
CA ILE A 76 4.84 -3.34 -11.17
C ILE A 76 5.16 -4.40 -10.10
N ILE A 77 4.49 -4.30 -8.96
CA ILE A 77 4.56 -5.27 -7.86
C ILE A 77 3.15 -5.81 -7.66
N ARG A 78 2.97 -7.13 -7.77
CA ARG A 78 1.76 -7.80 -7.28
C ARG A 78 2.03 -8.34 -5.90
N PHE A 79 1.01 -8.30 -5.05
CA PHE A 79 1.13 -8.78 -3.68
C PHE A 79 -0.19 -9.34 -3.17
N THR A 80 -0.11 -10.16 -2.14
CA THR A 80 -1.24 -10.53 -1.30
C THR A 80 -1.12 -9.84 0.05
N TYR A 81 -2.23 -9.65 0.76
CA TYR A 81 -2.21 -9.07 2.10
C TYR A 81 -3.25 -9.69 3.02
N GLN A 82 -2.91 -9.71 4.30
CA GLN A 82 -3.85 -9.95 5.40
C GLN A 82 -4.05 -8.64 6.16
N ARG A 83 -5.29 -8.37 6.56
CA ARG A 83 -5.67 -7.11 7.23
C ARG A 83 -6.11 -7.36 8.66
N GLU A 84 -5.56 -6.58 9.58
CA GLU A 84 -5.99 -6.47 10.96
C GLU A 84 -6.19 -5.00 11.32
N GLY A 85 -7.44 -4.54 11.35
CA GLY A 85 -7.75 -3.11 11.52
C GLY A 85 -7.17 -2.25 10.40
N ASN A 86 -6.20 -1.39 10.73
CA ASN A 86 -5.50 -0.54 9.76
C ASN A 86 -4.14 -1.11 9.33
N LEU A 87 -3.73 -2.26 9.88
CA LEU A 87 -2.48 -2.94 9.53
C LEU A 87 -2.74 -3.93 8.39
N TYR A 88 -1.92 -3.84 7.35
CA TYR A 88 -1.94 -4.68 6.17
C TYR A 88 -0.57 -5.34 6.06
N LEU A 89 -0.51 -6.64 6.41
CA LEU A 89 0.70 -7.42 6.24
C LEU A 89 0.76 -7.92 4.79
N ALA A 90 1.48 -7.17 3.94
CA ALA A 90 1.60 -7.47 2.53
C ALA A 90 2.78 -8.41 2.27
N ARG A 91 2.64 -9.28 1.28
CA ARG A 91 3.69 -10.17 0.77
C ARG A 91 3.79 -10.05 -0.74
N SER A 92 4.96 -9.66 -1.23
CA SER A 92 5.22 -9.56 -2.67
C SER A 92 5.11 -10.94 -3.32
N THR A 93 4.37 -11.05 -4.42
CA THR A 93 4.18 -12.30 -5.16
C THR A 93 4.77 -12.25 -6.56
N LEU A 94 4.89 -11.06 -7.14
CA LEU A 94 5.52 -10.83 -8.44
C LEU A 94 6.10 -9.42 -8.49
N ILE A 95 7.27 -9.28 -9.10
CA ILE A 95 7.93 -8.01 -9.35
C ILE A 95 8.37 -7.99 -10.80
N GLU A 96 7.81 -7.07 -11.58
CA GLU A 96 8.05 -6.93 -13.02
C GLU A 96 8.64 -5.55 -13.30
N PRO A 97 9.97 -5.45 -13.52
CA PRO A 97 10.56 -4.21 -14.00
C PRO A 97 10.09 -3.93 -15.42
N SER A 98 9.78 -2.66 -15.68
CA SER A 98 9.48 -2.19 -17.02
C SER A 98 10.78 -2.02 -17.82
N PRO A 99 10.77 -2.10 -19.18
CA PRO A 99 11.96 -1.93 -20.00
C PRO A 99 12.71 -0.60 -19.82
N ASP A 100 12.02 0.44 -19.33
CA ASP A 100 12.57 1.76 -19.01
C ASP A 100 13.18 1.86 -17.60
N ASN A 101 13.19 0.75 -16.85
CA ASN A 101 13.87 0.68 -15.55
C ASN A 101 15.39 0.66 -15.72
N GLN A 102 16.06 1.70 -15.26
CA GLN A 102 17.52 1.83 -15.30
C GLN A 102 18.18 1.59 -13.95
N MET A 103 17.41 1.67 -12.85
CA MET A 103 17.93 1.52 -11.50
C MET A 103 18.40 0.09 -11.24
N SER A 104 19.67 -0.05 -10.89
CA SER A 104 20.31 -1.32 -10.53
C SER A 104 19.71 -1.91 -9.24
N LEU A 105 19.97 -3.20 -9.01
CA LEU A 105 19.51 -3.87 -7.78
C LEU A 105 20.09 -3.20 -6.52
N GLU A 106 21.37 -2.81 -6.56
CA GLU A 106 22.06 -2.17 -5.44
C GLU A 106 21.45 -0.80 -5.11
N GLU A 107 21.17 0.02 -6.14
CA GLU A 107 20.49 1.30 -5.96
C GLU A 107 19.08 1.11 -5.40
N GLN A 108 18.34 0.10 -5.90
CA GLN A 108 17.02 -0.21 -5.35
C GLN A 108 17.11 -0.59 -3.87
N GLN A 109 18.08 -1.40 -3.47
CA GLN A 109 18.28 -1.79 -2.06
C GLN A 109 18.65 -0.61 -1.15
N LYS A 110 19.30 0.42 -1.68
CA LYS A 110 19.61 1.66 -0.93
C LYS A 110 18.37 2.47 -0.58
N TRP A 111 17.34 2.42 -1.43
CA TRP A 111 16.18 3.33 -1.38
C TRP A 111 14.85 2.67 -1.05
N LEU A 112 14.70 1.38 -1.33
CA LEU A 112 13.44 0.67 -1.22
C LEU A 112 13.54 -0.50 -0.21
N PRO A 113 12.49 -0.74 0.58
CA PRO A 113 12.37 -1.96 1.35
C PRO A 113 12.41 -3.23 0.47
N ALA A 114 12.85 -4.35 1.06
CA ALA A 114 12.95 -5.64 0.37
C ALA A 114 11.66 -6.08 -0.32
N PHE A 115 10.48 -5.73 0.22
CA PHE A 115 9.18 -6.00 -0.40
C PHE A 115 9.05 -5.52 -1.84
N PHE A 116 9.67 -4.40 -2.19
CA PHE A 116 9.63 -3.87 -3.55
C PHE A 116 10.65 -4.57 -4.47
N ILE A 117 11.58 -5.35 -3.93
CA ILE A 117 12.78 -5.83 -4.64
C ILE A 117 12.79 -7.36 -4.75
N THR A 118 12.29 -8.06 -3.74
CA THR A 118 12.39 -9.51 -3.59
C THR A 118 11.00 -10.13 -3.47
N VAL A 119 10.69 -11.06 -4.39
CA VAL A 119 9.46 -11.86 -4.31
C VAL A 119 9.46 -12.67 -3.02
N GLY A 120 8.32 -12.67 -2.34
CA GLY A 120 8.11 -13.35 -1.06
C GLY A 120 8.43 -12.49 0.16
N ALA A 121 9.11 -11.35 0.00
CA ALA A 121 9.36 -10.43 1.10
C ALA A 121 8.05 -9.79 1.60
N THR A 122 7.99 -9.51 2.90
CA THR A 122 6.83 -8.92 3.56
C THR A 122 7.05 -7.45 3.88
N PHE A 123 5.95 -6.69 3.96
CA PHE A 123 5.99 -5.31 4.43
C PHE A 123 4.70 -4.95 5.15
N PRO A 124 4.79 -4.42 6.38
CA PRO A 124 3.62 -3.90 7.08
C PRO A 124 3.27 -2.52 6.54
N PHE A 125 2.13 -2.42 5.86
CA PHE A 125 1.51 -1.13 5.55
C PHE A 125 0.49 -0.81 6.63
N VAL A 126 0.56 0.39 7.19
CA VAL A 126 -0.54 0.97 7.96
C VAL A 126 -1.25 1.97 7.06
N ILE A 127 -2.51 1.67 6.73
CA ILE A 127 -3.33 2.48 5.85
C ILE A 127 -4.47 3.06 6.70
N LYS A 128 -4.40 4.36 6.97
CA LYS A 128 -5.45 5.08 7.71
C LYS A 128 -6.18 6.03 6.80
N ARG A 129 -7.51 6.01 6.86
CA ARG A 129 -8.36 7.02 6.20
C ARG A 129 -8.30 8.33 7.00
N THR A 130 -7.95 9.43 6.36
CA THR A 130 -7.86 10.77 6.98
C THR A 130 -8.98 11.70 6.56
N GLY A 131 -9.80 11.32 5.58
CA GLY A 131 -10.92 12.09 5.07
C GLY A 131 -11.81 11.26 4.15
N LEU A 132 -12.79 11.89 3.50
CA LEU A 132 -13.76 11.19 2.66
C LEU A 132 -13.13 10.39 1.52
N GLN A 133 -12.02 10.85 0.94
CA GLN A 133 -11.31 10.16 -0.15
C GLN A 133 -9.79 10.28 0.00
N THR A 134 -9.31 10.37 1.24
CA THR A 134 -7.87 10.51 1.52
C THR A 134 -7.41 9.42 2.47
N TRP A 135 -6.27 8.84 2.12
CA TRP A 135 -5.59 7.82 2.89
C TRP A 135 -4.16 8.27 3.14
N VAL A 136 -3.66 7.97 4.33
CA VAL A 136 -2.24 8.08 4.66
C VAL A 136 -1.71 6.66 4.75
N PHE A 137 -0.69 6.41 3.94
CA PHE A 137 0.09 5.18 3.95
C PHE A 137 1.37 5.47 4.70
N TYR A 138 1.67 4.63 5.68
CA TYR A 138 2.94 4.65 6.37
C TYR A 138 3.26 3.23 6.79
N SER A 139 4.54 2.89 6.88
CA SER A 139 4.96 1.73 7.63
C SER A 139 4.92 2.11 9.12
N GLY A 140 4.26 1.29 9.94
CA GLY A 140 4.12 1.58 11.37
C GLY A 140 4.69 0.45 12.23
N PRO A 141 5.07 0.75 13.48
CA PRO A 141 6.04 1.75 13.93
C PRO A 141 7.41 1.06 14.21
N VAL A 142 8.49 1.80 14.47
CA VAL A 142 9.70 1.20 15.10
C VAL A 142 9.66 1.50 16.61
N PRO A 143 9.12 0.59 17.42
CA PRO A 143 9.66 0.35 18.74
C PRO A 143 9.95 -1.14 18.92
N LEU A 144 11.21 -1.46 19.15
CA LEU A 144 11.71 -2.82 19.19
C LEU A 144 11.19 -3.58 20.42
N TYR A 145 11.01 -2.92 21.56
CA TYR A 145 10.32 -3.44 22.76
C TYR A 145 9.84 -2.27 23.63
N LEU A 146 8.73 -2.44 24.36
CA LEU A 146 8.46 -1.71 25.59
C LEU A 146 7.90 -2.72 26.61
N CYS A 147 8.65 -2.93 27.69
CA CYS A 147 8.29 -3.84 28.79
C CYS A 147 7.93 -3.03 30.03
N GLU A 148 6.79 -3.34 30.62
CA GLU A 148 6.38 -2.87 31.94
C GLU A 148 5.81 -4.05 32.74
N LYS A 149 5.88 -3.99 34.07
CA LYS A 149 5.61 -5.10 34.99
C LYS A 149 4.12 -5.48 35.04
#